data_AF-A0A960I1J8-F1
#
_entry.id   AF-A0A960I1J8-F1
#
_cell.length_a   1.000
_cell.length_b   1.000
_cell.length_c   1.000
_cell.angle_alpha   90.00
_cell.angle_beta   90.00
_cell.angle_gamma   90.00
#
_symmetry.space_group_name_H-M   'P 1'
#
loop_
_entity.id
_entity.type
_entity.pdbx_description
1 polymer ?
#
loop_
_entity_poly.entity_id
_entity_poly.type
_entity_poly.pdbx_seq_one_letter_code
_entity_poly.pdbx_strand_id
1 'polypeptide(L)'
;MALSDIFTNSAGASWRTGPRWSPAMMADPPTELAGRGVPEIHRLEDRVELLALATAALAELVMEKLGITEEELAARITEIDGRDGVVDGRRLKRPRPCTSCSAMVAADRDTCQFCGAAQPDVSPLDKI
;
A
#
# COMPACT_ATOMS: atom_id res chain seq x y z
N MET A 1 14.40 26.70 19.23
CA MET A 1 14.00 25.35 19.68
C MET A 1 14.42 24.38 18.59
N ALA A 2 15.43 23.56 18.85
CA ALA A 2 16.03 22.63 17.89
C ALA A 2 15.92 21.19 18.42
N LEU A 3 15.67 20.26 17.51
CA LEU A 3 15.35 18.85 17.73
C LEU A 3 16.61 17.99 17.96
N SER A 4 17.45 18.32 18.94
CA SER A 4 18.71 17.59 19.21
C SER A 4 18.80 16.89 20.57
N ASP A 5 17.79 16.98 21.41
CA ASP A 5 17.93 16.60 22.84
C ASP A 5 17.41 15.19 23.20
N ILE A 6 17.28 14.26 22.25
CA ILE A 6 16.69 12.92 22.51
C ILE A 6 17.71 11.78 22.61
N PHE A 7 19.01 12.03 22.40
CA PHE A 7 20.03 10.99 22.57
C PHE A 7 21.16 11.44 23.49
N THR A 8 20.96 11.28 24.80
CA THR A 8 22.08 11.14 25.73
C THR A 8 21.80 10.02 26.72
N ASN A 9 22.56 8.95 26.52
CA ASN A 9 22.62 7.72 27.28
C ASN A 9 22.99 7.98 28.76
N SER A 10 22.25 7.39 29.70
CA SER A 10 22.73 7.16 31.05
C SER A 10 22.15 5.85 31.62
N ALA A 11 22.98 4.82 31.52
CA ALA A 11 23.21 3.78 32.53
C ALA A 11 22.25 3.77 33.74
N GLY A 12 21.40 2.74 33.82
CA GLY A 12 20.71 2.41 35.07
C GLY A 12 19.38 1.68 34.92
N ALA A 13 19.36 0.47 34.35
CA ALA A 13 18.20 -0.40 34.44
C ALA A 13 18.63 -1.83 34.81
N SER A 14 18.48 -2.17 36.10
CA SER A 14 18.75 -3.48 36.67
C SER A 14 17.64 -4.46 36.30
N TRP A 15 17.81 -5.19 35.19
CA TRP A 15 16.97 -6.34 34.85
C TRP A 15 17.47 -7.58 35.60
N ARG A 16 17.26 -7.67 36.91
CA ARG A 16 17.49 -8.93 37.65
C ARG A 16 16.37 -9.19 38.63
N THR A 17 15.31 -9.84 38.14
CA THR A 17 14.47 -10.82 38.84
C THR A 17 13.33 -11.27 37.91
N GLY A 18 13.70 -12.05 36.89
CA GLY A 18 12.78 -12.80 36.02
C GLY A 18 13.36 -14.20 35.78
N PRO A 19 12.55 -15.21 35.44
CA PRO A 19 12.98 -16.60 35.38
C PRO A 19 14.20 -16.76 34.46
N ARG A 20 15.19 -17.55 34.91
CA ARG A 20 16.47 -17.81 34.22
C ARG A 20 16.23 -18.28 32.79
N TRP A 21 16.29 -17.37 31.82
CA TRP A 21 16.17 -17.68 30.40
C TRP A 21 17.34 -18.59 29.98
N SER A 22 17.02 -19.75 29.41
CA SER A 22 18.01 -20.75 28.99
C SER A 22 18.78 -20.28 27.74
N PRO A 23 20.07 -20.61 27.57
CA PRO A 23 20.88 -20.21 26.40
C PRO A 23 20.29 -20.62 25.04
N ALA A 24 19.41 -21.61 25.00
CA ALA A 24 18.70 -22.05 23.78
C ALA A 24 17.72 -20.99 23.20
N MET A 25 17.31 -20.00 23.99
CA MET A 25 16.44 -18.90 23.54
C MET A 25 17.21 -17.72 22.92
N MET A 26 18.54 -17.77 22.91
CA MET A 26 19.43 -16.84 22.20
C MET A 26 19.97 -17.46 20.90
N ALA A 27 19.22 -18.39 20.29
CA ALA A 27 19.52 -18.79 18.92
C ALA A 27 19.10 -17.65 17.99
N ASP A 28 19.97 -17.31 17.04
CA ASP A 28 19.70 -16.31 16.00
C ASP A 28 18.29 -16.50 15.42
N PRO A 29 17.52 -15.41 15.18
CA PRO A 29 16.25 -15.55 14.49
C PRO A 29 16.50 -16.26 13.14
N PRO A 30 15.62 -17.19 12.73
CA PRO A 30 15.80 -17.89 11.46
C PRO A 30 16.01 -16.87 10.34
N THR A 31 17.17 -16.92 9.68
CA THR A 31 17.57 -16.04 8.57
C THR A 31 16.55 -16.05 7.40
N GLU A 32 15.60 -16.99 7.42
CA GLU A 32 14.52 -17.14 6.44
C GLU A 32 13.47 -16.03 6.44
N LEU A 33 13.28 -15.26 7.52
CA LEU A 33 12.31 -14.15 7.51
C LEU A 33 12.81 -12.89 6.80
N ALA A 34 14.12 -12.75 6.58
CA ALA A 34 14.71 -11.56 5.97
C ALA A 34 14.57 -11.52 4.43
N GLY A 35 14.26 -12.65 3.78
CA GLY A 35 14.34 -12.79 2.32
C GLY A 35 13.03 -12.59 1.54
N ARG A 36 11.86 -12.55 2.19
CA ARG A 36 10.56 -12.48 1.49
C ARG A 36 10.07 -11.07 1.17
N GLY A 37 10.57 -10.04 1.84
CA GLY A 37 10.08 -8.66 1.68
C GLY A 37 10.69 -7.90 0.51
N VAL A 38 11.98 -8.11 0.24
CA VAL A 38 12.74 -7.33 -0.76
C VAL A 38 12.28 -7.55 -2.20
N PRO A 39 12.01 -8.80 -2.66
CA PRO A 39 11.57 -9.04 -4.04
C PRO A 39 10.17 -8.46 -4.33
N GLU A 40 9.32 -8.38 -3.32
CA GLU A 40 7.96 -7.86 -3.45
C GLU A 40 7.96 -6.32 -3.52
N ILE A 41 8.81 -5.66 -2.75
CA ILE A 41 8.99 -4.20 -2.82
C ILE A 41 9.45 -3.77 -4.20
N HIS A 42 10.47 -4.44 -4.77
CA HIS A 42 10.95 -4.10 -6.11
C HIS A 42 9.90 -4.32 -7.20
N ARG A 43 9.09 -5.38 -7.11
CA ARG A 43 7.97 -5.58 -8.04
C ARG A 43 6.91 -4.48 -7.93
N LEU A 44 6.65 -3.99 -6.72
CA LEU A 44 5.72 -2.88 -6.51
C LEU A 44 6.29 -1.57 -7.06
N GLU A 45 7.59 -1.31 -6.86
CA GLU A 45 8.30 -0.17 -7.43
C GLU A 45 8.20 -0.19 -8.97
N ASP A 46 8.52 -1.32 -9.61
CA ASP A 46 8.42 -1.48 -11.07
C ASP A 46 7.00 -1.22 -11.59
N ARG A 47 5.97 -1.73 -10.88
CA ARG A 47 4.56 -1.50 -11.25
C ARG A 47 4.17 -0.03 -11.10
N VAL A 48 4.69 0.66 -10.09
CA VAL A 48 4.43 2.09 -9.87
C VAL A 48 5.10 2.93 -10.95
N GLU A 49 6.34 2.61 -11.33
CA GLU A 49 7.03 3.30 -12.42
C GLU A 49 6.30 3.10 -13.76
N LEU A 50 5.87 1.88 -14.06
CA LEU A 50 5.08 1.61 -15.26
C LEU A 50 3.75 2.38 -15.25
N LEU A 51 3.08 2.44 -14.10
CA LEU A 51 1.85 3.20 -13.95
C LEU A 51 2.09 4.71 -14.16
N ALA A 52 3.16 5.25 -13.60
CA ALA A 52 3.53 6.65 -13.77
C ALA A 52 3.74 6.98 -15.25
N LEU A 53 4.51 6.14 -15.96
CA LEU A 53 4.74 6.26 -17.40
C LEU A 53 3.44 6.19 -18.20
N ALA A 54 2.58 5.22 -17.92
CA ALA A 54 1.30 5.06 -18.61
C ALA A 54 0.38 6.28 -18.38
N THR A 55 0.32 6.81 -17.15
CA THR A 55 -0.48 8.00 -16.85
C THR A 55 0.06 9.27 -17.50
N ALA A 56 1.39 9.41 -17.61
CA ALA A 56 2.02 10.51 -18.32
C ALA A 56 1.69 10.46 -19.83
N ALA A 57 1.83 9.29 -20.45
CA ALA A 57 1.49 9.11 -21.86
C ALA A 57 0.00 9.39 -22.14
N LEU A 58 -0.89 8.99 -21.23
CA LEU A 58 -2.32 9.31 -21.33
C LEU A 58 -2.59 10.81 -21.19
N ALA A 59 -1.89 11.48 -20.27
CA ALA A 59 -2.00 12.92 -20.08
C ALA A 59 -1.57 13.68 -21.35
N GLU A 60 -0.40 13.36 -21.90
CA GLU A 60 0.10 13.96 -23.14
C GLU A 60 -0.88 13.74 -24.30
N LEU A 61 -1.37 12.50 -24.50
CA LEU A 61 -2.32 12.19 -25.55
C LEU A 61 -3.62 12.99 -25.42
N VAL A 62 -4.14 13.12 -24.19
CA VAL A 62 -5.37 13.86 -23.90
C VAL A 62 -5.16 15.36 -24.13
N MET A 63 -4.04 15.92 -23.68
CA MET A 63 -3.70 17.32 -23.88
C MET A 63 -3.55 17.64 -25.39
N GLU A 64 -2.85 16.79 -26.14
CA GLU A 64 -2.67 16.96 -27.59
C GLU A 64 -3.98 16.86 -28.37
N LYS A 65 -4.84 15.88 -28.03
CA LYS A 65 -6.05 15.58 -28.81
C LYS A 65 -7.23 16.47 -28.44
N LEU A 66 -7.31 16.93 -27.19
CA LEU A 66 -8.45 17.67 -26.66
C LEU A 66 -8.11 19.13 -26.32
N GLY A 67 -6.84 19.53 -26.43
CA GLY A 67 -6.39 20.90 -26.15
C GLY A 67 -6.51 21.29 -24.68
N ILE A 68 -6.56 20.30 -23.78
CA ILE A 68 -6.66 20.49 -22.33
C ILE A 68 -5.31 20.97 -21.80
N THR A 69 -5.32 21.92 -20.86
CA THR A 69 -4.08 22.40 -20.24
C THR A 69 -3.66 21.53 -19.04
N GLU A 70 -2.40 21.63 -18.65
CA GLU A 70 -1.87 20.91 -17.48
C GLU A 70 -2.62 21.32 -16.20
N GLU A 71 -2.99 22.61 -16.09
CA GLU A 71 -3.74 23.15 -14.95
C GLU A 71 -5.16 22.57 -14.86
N GLU A 72 -5.83 22.39 -16.01
CA GLU A 72 -7.16 21.77 -16.06
C GLU A 72 -7.09 20.30 -15.66
N LEU A 73 -6.05 19.58 -16.09
CA LEU A 73 -5.81 18.20 -15.68
C LEU A 73 -5.53 18.09 -14.18
N ALA A 74 -4.68 18.97 -13.63
CA ALA A 74 -4.38 19.02 -12.20
C ALA A 74 -5.61 19.36 -11.34
N ALA A 75 -6.43 20.32 -11.79
CA ALA A 75 -7.69 20.66 -11.15
C ALA A 75 -8.65 19.45 -11.14
N ARG A 76 -8.70 18.70 -12.25
CA ARG A 76 -9.55 17.51 -12.36
C ARG A 76 -9.08 16.37 -11.47
N ILE A 77 -7.77 16.17 -11.32
CA ILE A 77 -7.20 15.18 -10.38
C ILE A 77 -7.63 15.54 -8.94
N THR A 78 -7.49 16.81 -8.56
CA THR A 78 -7.89 17.31 -7.23
C THR A 78 -9.38 17.12 -6.98
N GLU A 79 -10.22 17.40 -7.99
CA GLU A 79 -11.66 17.18 -7.89
C GLU A 79 -12.00 15.70 -7.72
N ILE A 80 -11.32 14.81 -8.44
CA ILE A 80 -11.52 13.36 -8.34
C ILE A 80 -11.12 12.83 -6.97
N ASP A 81 -10.00 13.30 -6.41
CA ASP A 81 -9.58 12.96 -5.05
C ASP A 81 -10.64 13.38 -4.02
N GLY A 82 -11.22 14.58 -4.18
CA GLY A 82 -12.27 15.09 -3.30
C GLY A 82 -13.63 14.38 -3.39
N ARG A 83 -13.91 13.58 -4.43
CA ARG A 83 -15.23 12.91 -4.61
C ARG A 83 -15.49 11.79 -3.62
N ASP A 84 -14.43 11.27 -2.99
CA ASP A 84 -14.52 10.19 -2.03
C ASP A 84 -14.74 10.72 -0.59
N GLY A 85 -14.84 12.04 -0.40
CA GLY A 85 -15.19 12.69 0.87
C GLY A 85 -14.00 12.92 1.80
N VAL A 86 -12.80 12.50 1.39
CA VAL A 86 -11.53 12.77 2.05
C VAL A 86 -10.49 13.04 0.96
N VAL A 87 -9.88 14.22 0.99
CA VAL A 87 -8.73 14.56 0.14
C VAL A 87 -7.47 14.01 0.81
N ASP A 88 -7.21 12.72 0.65
CA ASP A 88 -6.02 12.03 1.21
C ASP A 88 -5.06 11.49 0.14
N GLY A 89 -5.35 11.75 -1.15
CA GLY A 89 -4.58 11.21 -2.27
C GLY A 89 -4.87 9.74 -2.57
N ARG A 90 -5.97 9.16 -2.05
CA ARG A 90 -6.29 7.73 -2.19
C ARG A 90 -7.72 7.52 -2.67
N ARG A 91 -7.90 6.63 -3.65
CA ARG A 91 -9.24 6.16 -4.05
C ARG A 91 -9.86 5.29 -2.96
N LEU A 92 -11.07 5.63 -2.52
CA LEU A 92 -11.88 4.77 -1.66
C LEU A 92 -12.37 3.55 -2.45
N LYS A 93 -11.78 2.38 -2.16
CA LYS A 93 -12.21 1.10 -2.71
C LYS A 93 -13.53 0.67 -2.03
N ARG A 94 -14.66 0.81 -2.72
CA ARG A 94 -15.98 0.44 -2.20
C ARG A 94 -16.13 -1.09 -2.09
N PRO A 95 -16.66 -1.62 -0.98
CA PRO A 95 -16.99 -3.05 -0.87
C PRO A 95 -17.96 -3.50 -1.96
N ARG A 96 -17.81 -4.73 -2.44
CA ARG A 96 -18.60 -5.33 -3.53
C ARG A 96 -19.33 -6.59 -3.06
N PRO A 97 -20.50 -6.94 -3.64
CA PRO A 97 -21.16 -8.20 -3.31
C PRO A 97 -20.36 -9.39 -3.86
N CYS A 98 -20.26 -10.46 -3.06
CA CYS A 98 -19.65 -11.71 -3.46
C CYS A 98 -20.45 -12.40 -4.58
N THR A 99 -19.77 -12.87 -5.63
CA THR A 99 -20.39 -13.62 -6.74
C THR A 99 -21.04 -14.95 -6.34
N SER A 100 -20.68 -15.51 -5.18
CA SER A 100 -21.14 -16.83 -4.72
C SER A 100 -22.11 -16.75 -3.54
N CYS A 101 -21.85 -15.90 -2.54
CA CYS A 101 -22.67 -15.84 -1.32
C CYS A 101 -23.37 -14.49 -1.10
N SER A 102 -23.23 -13.52 -2.02
CA SER A 102 -23.78 -12.16 -1.93
C SER A 102 -23.33 -11.29 -0.74
N ALA A 103 -22.52 -11.80 0.18
CA ALA A 103 -21.94 -11.01 1.27
C ALA A 103 -21.02 -9.89 0.74
N MET A 104 -20.91 -8.77 1.47
CA MET A 104 -20.05 -7.65 1.08
C MET A 104 -18.58 -8.00 1.31
N VAL A 105 -17.81 -8.08 0.23
CA VAL A 105 -16.36 -8.35 0.21
C VAL A 105 -15.63 -7.02 0.06
N ALA A 106 -14.60 -6.81 0.88
CA ALA A 106 -13.68 -5.69 0.71
C ALA A 106 -13.07 -5.71 -0.72
N ALA A 107 -12.98 -4.54 -1.36
CA ALA A 107 -12.60 -4.46 -2.78
C ALA A 107 -11.11 -4.78 -3.07
N ASP A 108 -10.31 -4.96 -2.03
CA ASP A 108 -8.90 -5.36 -2.08
C ASP A 108 -8.70 -6.87 -1.91
N ARG A 109 -9.77 -7.67 -1.76
CA ARG A 109 -9.66 -9.13 -1.63
C ARG A 109 -10.03 -9.89 -2.89
N ASP A 110 -9.16 -10.84 -3.21
CA ASP A 110 -9.34 -11.84 -4.26
C ASP A 110 -10.16 -13.04 -3.78
N THR A 111 -10.45 -13.11 -2.48
CA THR A 111 -11.25 -14.18 -1.86
C THR A 111 -12.30 -13.61 -0.92
N CYS A 112 -13.48 -14.21 -0.94
CA CYS A 112 -14.56 -13.84 -0.01
C CYS A 112 -14.20 -14.27 1.42
N GLN A 113 -14.31 -13.35 2.39
CA GLN A 113 -14.03 -13.61 3.81
C GLN A 113 -15.06 -14.54 4.46
N PHE A 114 -16.22 -14.71 3.82
CA PHE A 114 -17.35 -15.47 4.35
C PHE A 114 -17.43 -16.86 3.74
N CYS A 115 -17.44 -16.98 2.41
CA CYS A 115 -17.60 -18.28 1.74
C CYS A 115 -16.31 -18.85 1.12
N GLY A 116 -15.19 -18.10 1.14
CA GLY A 116 -13.93 -18.53 0.55
C GLY A 116 -13.86 -18.54 -0.98
N ALA A 117 -14.96 -18.18 -1.68
CA ALA A 117 -14.97 -18.15 -3.14
C ALA A 117 -13.99 -17.09 -3.67
N ALA A 118 -13.20 -17.48 -4.69
CA ALA A 118 -12.40 -16.55 -5.46
C ALA A 118 -13.29 -15.48 -6.09
N GLN A 119 -12.86 -14.24 -6.00
CA GLN A 119 -13.56 -13.10 -6.57
C GLN A 119 -12.80 -12.60 -7.79
N PRO A 120 -13.49 -12.15 -8.85
CA PRO A 120 -12.81 -11.66 -10.03
C PRO A 120 -11.94 -10.45 -9.66
N ASP A 121 -10.70 -10.43 -10.17
CA ASP A 121 -9.84 -9.28 -10.08
C ASP A 121 -10.49 -8.10 -10.83
N VAL A 122 -10.60 -6.98 -10.14
CA VAL A 122 -11.30 -5.78 -10.61
C VAL A 122 -10.33 -4.69 -11.06
N SER A 123 -9.02 -4.90 -10.96
CA SER A 123 -8.04 -3.91 -11.44
C SER A 123 -8.07 -3.87 -12.97
N PRO A 124 -8.45 -2.73 -13.58
CA PRO A 124 -8.43 -2.58 -15.04
C PRO A 124 -7.03 -2.68 -15.65
N LEU A 125 -5.97 -2.65 -14.83
CA LEU A 125 -4.58 -2.59 -15.27
C LEU A 125 -3.79 -3.88 -15.03
N ASP A 126 -4.37 -4.90 -14.38
CA ASP A 126 -3.63 -6.13 -14.05
C ASP A 126 -3.47 -7.08 -15.26
N LYS A 127 -3.79 -6.60 -16.47
CA LYS A 127 -3.70 -7.34 -17.75
C LYS A 127 -2.67 -6.75 -18.73
N ILE A 128 -1.93 -5.72 -18.33
CA ILE A 128 -0.83 -5.11 -19.10
C ILE A 128 0.48 -5.60 -18.51
#